data_AF-D7ICE1-F1
#
_entry.id   AF-D7ICE1-F1
#
_cell.length_a   1.000
_cell.length_b   1.000
_cell.length_c   1.000
_cell.angle_alpha   90.00
_cell.angle_beta   90.00
_cell.angle_gamma   90.00
#
_symmetry.space_group_name_H-M   'P 1'
#
loop_
_entity.id
_entity.type
_entity.pdbx_description
1 polymer ?
#
loop_
_entity_poly.entity_id
_entity_poly.type
_entity_poly.pdbx_seq_one_letter_code
_entity_poly.pdbx_strand_id
1 'polypeptide(L)'
;MEQKKKKQEDVLVVRDEKTGEISVVAGLDGKGYPNTKPAKPEHSQDFLRFDRHGDMVDNFFKNFYRQCKEPTRFGFYRVAADAVDTLLPVIKDFLKDPVANAEILASHKVDTAKYQQQAETENVKQEKNNNEPIKKTEEMEKKEELKQEKDVQQPQVAETQEKPNLIADDQVNWEELRKCGIDKEKLSEKDLKALMNYGKTGLVTVKPTFGYESYELQARLSFQKMEDGYLKLTPHFIRNEPRLDIPHRGYTFTEEDKKTLKRTGNLGKPVNFANEKTGEIKPHYISIDRLTNEIVDIPADKVRIPNKIGQTNLSREEQDILRAGLPLPKEVMLSNGRKFQALLQVNADKRDVEFVPGQPRQQQSQRQGNGQGKAQDNSNSPQQSQGEEDGNNQQRRNRSWTNEDGSIRPIKKWKDDVFTDQQIADYVAGKTVVLANAKDDQGQPCTKYLKFNFEKGRPLTYSQNPDLAQTVAPSNESRTQLAVNNEGKTNEATKHVKEPLQQGQTTPKNDAQQKQQAKKSKGMKVSS
;
A
#
# COMPACT_ATOMS: atom_id res chain seq x y z
N MET A 1 -1.13 -17.98 -49.62
CA MET A 1 -1.46 -18.09 -48.19
C MET A 1 -0.16 -17.94 -47.41
N GLU A 2 0.00 -16.88 -46.62
CA GLU A 2 1.16 -16.81 -45.71
C GLU A 2 0.93 -17.69 -44.49
N GLN A 3 1.88 -18.58 -44.20
CA GLN A 3 1.91 -19.28 -42.93
C GLN A 3 2.37 -18.30 -41.86
N LYS A 4 1.45 -17.82 -41.01
CA LYS A 4 1.83 -17.09 -39.79
C LYS A 4 2.81 -17.94 -38.99
N LYS A 5 4.06 -17.47 -38.86
CA LYS A 5 5.04 -18.08 -37.93
C LYS A 5 4.39 -18.13 -36.54
N LYS A 6 4.18 -19.32 -35.99
CA LYS A 6 3.79 -19.47 -34.59
C LYS A 6 4.86 -18.80 -33.72
N LYS A 7 4.45 -17.90 -32.82
CA LYS A 7 5.34 -17.48 -31.72
C LYS A 7 5.68 -18.73 -30.91
N GLN A 8 6.96 -18.92 -30.63
CA GLN A 8 7.41 -20.01 -29.77
C GLN A 8 7.69 -19.42 -28.40
N GLU A 9 6.73 -19.63 -27.49
CA GLU A 9 6.82 -19.20 -26.10
C GLU A 9 7.32 -20.36 -25.23
N ASP A 10 8.21 -20.10 -24.29
CA ASP A 10 8.61 -21.00 -23.20
C ASP A 10 8.14 -20.44 -21.85
N VAL A 11 7.90 -21.30 -20.87
CA VAL A 11 7.78 -20.95 -19.44
C VAL A 11 9.01 -21.44 -18.68
N LEU A 12 9.40 -20.74 -17.60
CA LEU A 12 10.49 -21.17 -16.72
C LEU A 12 9.96 -21.93 -15.51
N VAL A 13 10.27 -23.22 -15.44
CA VAL A 13 10.26 -24.01 -14.21
C VAL A 13 11.50 -23.67 -13.40
N VAL A 14 11.34 -23.49 -12.09
CA VAL A 14 12.45 -23.28 -11.16
C VAL A 14 12.42 -24.34 -10.06
N ARG A 15 13.59 -24.89 -9.78
CA ARG A 15 13.87 -25.76 -8.62
C ARG A 15 14.69 -24.97 -7.62
N ASP A 16 14.25 -24.92 -6.37
CA ASP A 16 15.05 -24.41 -5.26
C ASP A 16 15.89 -25.56 -4.70
N GLU A 17 17.21 -25.50 -4.91
CA GLU A 17 18.15 -26.56 -4.51
C GLU A 17 18.22 -26.76 -2.99
N LYS A 18 17.75 -25.79 -2.19
CA LYS A 18 17.79 -25.82 -0.72
C LYS A 18 16.54 -26.45 -0.09
N THR A 19 15.40 -26.36 -0.77
CA THR A 19 14.10 -26.89 -0.29
C THR A 19 13.61 -28.10 -1.09
N GLY A 20 14.12 -28.29 -2.31
CA GLY A 20 13.60 -29.26 -3.27
C GLY A 20 12.24 -28.85 -3.87
N GLU A 21 11.79 -27.61 -3.65
CA GLU A 21 10.53 -27.12 -4.23
C GLU A 21 10.67 -26.91 -5.74
N ILE A 22 9.65 -27.33 -6.49
CA ILE A 22 9.59 -27.24 -7.96
C ILE A 22 8.29 -26.53 -8.34
N SER A 23 8.43 -25.29 -8.79
CA SER A 23 7.35 -24.33 -9.07
C SER A 23 7.64 -23.60 -10.39
N VAL A 24 6.66 -22.92 -10.98
CA VAL A 24 6.83 -22.16 -12.24
C VAL A 24 6.95 -20.68 -11.94
N VAL A 25 7.85 -19.99 -12.62
CA VAL A 25 8.09 -18.55 -12.49
C VAL A 25 6.87 -17.77 -12.99
N ALA A 26 6.39 -16.85 -12.15
CA ALA A 26 5.44 -15.80 -12.48
C ALA A 26 6.09 -14.40 -12.51
N GLY A 27 7.33 -14.27 -12.02
CA GLY A 27 8.13 -13.05 -12.07
C GLY A 27 9.31 -13.08 -11.09
N LEU A 28 9.78 -11.91 -10.69
CA LEU A 28 10.64 -11.74 -9.52
C LEU A 28 9.87 -11.02 -8.40
N ASP A 29 10.26 -11.25 -7.15
CA ASP A 29 9.75 -10.50 -5.99
C ASP A 29 10.54 -9.19 -5.77
N GLY A 30 10.10 -8.37 -4.81
CA GLY A 30 10.78 -7.12 -4.44
C GLY A 30 12.19 -7.29 -3.82
N LYS A 31 12.71 -8.51 -3.73
CA LYS A 31 14.06 -8.88 -3.27
C LYS A 31 14.83 -9.65 -4.36
N GLY A 32 14.33 -9.69 -5.60
CA GLY A 32 14.95 -10.37 -6.73
C GLY A 32 14.85 -11.90 -6.71
N TYR A 33 14.14 -12.51 -5.76
CA TYR A 33 13.90 -13.95 -5.75
C TYR A 33 12.81 -14.33 -6.77
N PRO A 34 12.77 -15.57 -7.28
CA PRO A 34 11.70 -16.01 -8.17
C PRO A 34 10.34 -15.94 -7.46
N ASN A 35 9.43 -15.12 -7.97
CA ASN A 35 8.02 -15.18 -7.61
C ASN A 35 7.41 -16.35 -8.39
N THR A 36 6.84 -17.34 -7.69
CA THR A 36 6.44 -18.60 -8.31
C THR A 36 5.00 -18.99 -8.04
N LYS A 37 4.51 -19.92 -8.87
CA LYS A 37 3.19 -20.52 -8.82
C LYS A 37 3.31 -22.04 -8.83
N PRO A 38 2.37 -22.80 -8.24
CA PRO A 38 2.47 -24.25 -8.19
C PRO A 38 2.59 -24.84 -9.59
N ALA A 39 3.59 -25.69 -9.82
CA ALA A 39 3.80 -26.36 -11.10
C ALA A 39 2.66 -27.35 -11.40
N LYS A 40 1.59 -26.85 -12.06
CA LYS A 40 0.39 -27.58 -12.48
C LYS A 40 -0.32 -26.87 -13.66
N PRO A 41 -1.06 -27.59 -14.53
CA PRO A 41 -1.92 -27.01 -15.58
C PRO A 41 -2.93 -25.96 -15.07
N GLU A 42 -3.49 -26.13 -13.87
CA GLU A 42 -4.47 -25.18 -13.28
C GLU A 42 -3.95 -23.74 -13.15
N HIS A 43 -2.63 -23.53 -13.14
CA HIS A 43 -2.00 -22.21 -13.00
C HIS A 43 -1.37 -21.71 -14.31
N SER A 44 -1.64 -22.35 -15.46
CA SER A 44 -1.04 -22.01 -16.78
C SER A 44 -1.30 -20.59 -17.30
N GLN A 45 -2.27 -19.87 -16.71
CA GLN A 45 -2.54 -18.45 -16.95
C GLN A 45 -1.73 -17.51 -16.05
N ASP A 46 -1.26 -17.98 -14.89
CA ASP A 46 -0.40 -17.23 -13.97
C ASP A 46 1.10 -17.30 -14.34
N PHE A 47 1.48 -18.20 -15.26
CA PHE A 47 2.88 -18.46 -15.60
C PHE A 47 3.47 -17.38 -16.51
N LEU A 48 4.68 -16.94 -16.21
CA LEU A 48 5.41 -15.99 -17.06
C LEU A 48 5.92 -16.70 -18.33
N ARG A 49 5.49 -16.18 -19.47
CA ARG A 49 5.82 -16.68 -20.81
C ARG A 49 6.89 -15.81 -21.46
N PHE A 50 7.87 -16.45 -22.07
CA PHE A 50 9.01 -15.83 -22.72
C PHE A 50 9.03 -16.21 -24.20
N ASP A 51 9.04 -15.23 -25.10
CA ASP A 51 9.33 -15.51 -26.51
C ASP A 51 10.78 -16.00 -26.63
N ARG A 52 11.00 -17.14 -27.29
CA ARG A 52 12.34 -17.74 -27.48
C ARG A 52 13.33 -16.82 -28.19
N HIS A 53 12.85 -15.76 -28.85
CA HIS A 53 13.67 -14.80 -29.59
C HIS A 53 13.60 -13.37 -29.03
N GLY A 54 13.07 -13.18 -27.82
CA GLY A 54 12.90 -11.85 -27.20
C GLY A 54 13.74 -11.63 -25.93
N ASP A 55 14.17 -10.38 -25.70
CA ASP A 55 15.05 -9.98 -24.58
C ASP A 55 14.46 -10.18 -23.17
N MET A 56 13.20 -10.60 -23.06
CA MET A 56 12.51 -10.78 -21.77
C MET A 56 13.21 -11.79 -20.86
N VAL A 57 13.76 -12.87 -21.42
CA VAL A 57 14.49 -13.89 -20.66
C VAL A 57 15.87 -13.39 -20.23
N ASP A 58 16.58 -12.66 -21.10
CA ASP A 58 17.86 -12.01 -20.77
C ASP A 58 17.70 -10.96 -19.67
N ASN A 59 16.63 -10.16 -19.72
CA ASN A 59 16.33 -9.16 -18.71
C ASN A 59 15.88 -9.77 -17.37
N PHE A 60 15.13 -10.89 -17.40
CA PHE A 60 14.79 -11.64 -16.19
C PHE A 60 16.05 -12.09 -15.45
N PHE A 61 16.99 -12.75 -16.13
CA PHE A 61 18.19 -13.27 -15.47
C PHE A 61 19.18 -12.16 -15.06
N LYS A 62 19.33 -11.08 -15.83
CA LYS A 62 20.12 -9.90 -15.41
C LYS A 62 19.57 -9.29 -14.12
N ASN A 63 18.25 -9.15 -13.99
CA ASN A 63 17.64 -8.62 -12.78
C ASN A 63 17.79 -9.60 -11.60
N PHE A 64 17.57 -10.89 -11.84
CA PHE A 64 17.72 -11.97 -10.86
C PHE A 64 19.14 -12.02 -10.26
N TYR A 65 20.19 -12.11 -11.09
CA TYR A 65 21.58 -12.16 -10.60
C TYR A 65 22.06 -10.86 -9.94
N ARG A 66 21.42 -9.71 -10.23
CA ARG A 66 21.73 -8.42 -9.60
C ARG A 66 21.00 -8.20 -8.26
N GLN A 67 19.86 -8.87 -8.03
CA GLN A 67 18.97 -8.57 -6.90
C GLN A 67 18.83 -9.73 -5.91
N CYS A 68 18.81 -10.99 -6.38
CA CYS A 68 18.77 -12.17 -5.51
C CYS A 68 20.09 -12.30 -4.73
N LYS A 69 20.01 -12.63 -3.44
CA LYS A 69 21.21 -12.83 -2.59
C LYS A 69 21.82 -14.24 -2.69
N GLU A 70 21.06 -15.21 -3.20
CA GLU A 70 21.48 -16.60 -3.39
C GLU A 70 21.14 -17.04 -4.83
N PRO A 71 21.60 -16.38 -5.92
CA PRO A 71 21.11 -16.68 -7.26
C PRO A 71 21.49 -18.08 -7.75
N THR A 72 22.62 -18.62 -7.29
CA THR A 72 23.09 -19.99 -7.58
C THR A 72 22.29 -21.10 -6.87
N ARG A 73 21.36 -20.76 -5.97
CA ARG A 73 20.45 -21.69 -5.29
C ARG A 73 19.32 -22.21 -6.20
N PHE A 74 19.11 -21.60 -7.35
CA PHE A 74 17.94 -21.85 -8.19
C PHE A 74 18.33 -22.46 -9.54
N GLY A 75 17.88 -23.70 -9.78
CA GLY A 75 18.00 -24.37 -11.07
C GLY A 75 16.83 -24.01 -11.98
N PHE A 76 17.09 -23.46 -13.15
CA PHE A 76 16.05 -23.06 -14.12
C PHE A 76 15.97 -24.00 -15.31
N TYR A 77 14.73 -24.32 -15.71
CA TYR A 77 14.42 -25.27 -16.78
C TYR A 77 13.26 -24.72 -17.62
N ARG A 78 13.41 -24.68 -18.95
CA ARG A 78 12.39 -24.16 -19.88
C ARG A 78 11.44 -25.25 -20.35
N VAL A 79 10.16 -24.90 -20.54
CA VAL A 79 9.13 -25.79 -21.08
C VAL A 79 8.34 -25.04 -22.14
N ALA A 80 8.10 -25.64 -23.31
CA ALA A 80 7.30 -25.00 -24.35
C ALA A 80 5.89 -24.69 -23.85
N ALA A 81 5.44 -23.44 -23.99
CA ALA A 81 4.17 -22.98 -23.43
C ALA A 81 2.94 -23.61 -24.12
N ASP A 82 3.09 -24.12 -25.34
CA ASP A 82 2.07 -24.89 -26.07
C ASP A 82 2.07 -26.40 -25.73
N ALA A 83 3.08 -26.87 -24.99
CA ALA A 83 3.18 -28.24 -24.45
C ALA A 83 3.31 -28.26 -22.92
N VAL A 84 3.00 -27.15 -22.23
CA VAL A 84 3.22 -27.03 -20.78
C VAL A 84 2.40 -28.04 -20.00
N ASP A 85 1.14 -28.27 -20.38
CA ASP A 85 0.24 -29.16 -19.64
C ASP A 85 0.66 -30.64 -19.70
N THR A 86 1.40 -31.04 -20.75
CA THR A 86 1.90 -32.42 -20.93
C THR A 86 3.32 -32.60 -20.41
N LEU A 87 4.21 -31.60 -20.58
CA LEU A 87 5.62 -31.69 -20.18
C LEU A 87 5.88 -31.27 -18.74
N LEU A 88 5.11 -30.33 -18.17
CA LEU A 88 5.32 -29.84 -16.81
C LEU A 88 5.20 -30.94 -15.74
N PRO A 89 4.23 -31.89 -15.79
CA PRO A 89 4.19 -33.01 -14.84
C PRO A 89 5.43 -33.91 -14.94
N VAL A 90 5.89 -34.21 -16.16
CA VAL A 90 7.04 -35.08 -16.43
C VAL A 90 8.34 -34.45 -15.94
N ILE A 91 8.57 -33.18 -16.30
CA ILE A 91 9.76 -32.44 -15.88
C ILE A 91 9.78 -32.23 -14.36
N LYS A 92 8.62 -31.98 -13.74
CA LYS A 92 8.49 -31.89 -12.28
C LYS A 92 8.84 -33.21 -11.58
N ASP A 93 8.56 -34.35 -12.19
CA ASP A 93 8.91 -35.65 -11.63
C ASP A 93 10.41 -35.96 -11.77
N PHE A 94 11.02 -35.67 -12.93
CA PHE A 94 12.48 -35.76 -13.10
C PHE A 94 13.25 -34.79 -12.19
N LEU A 95 12.72 -33.59 -11.96
CA LEU A 95 13.33 -32.59 -11.06
C LEU A 95 13.29 -32.99 -9.57
N LYS A 96 12.63 -34.07 -9.17
CA LYS A 96 12.77 -34.61 -7.80
C LYS A 96 14.22 -35.03 -7.54
N ASP A 97 14.84 -35.69 -8.51
CA ASP A 97 16.26 -36.06 -8.52
C ASP A 97 16.93 -35.56 -9.83
N PRO A 98 17.43 -34.32 -9.86
CA PRO A 98 18.03 -33.76 -11.06
C PRO A 98 19.43 -34.33 -11.37
N VAL A 99 20.01 -35.13 -10.47
CA VAL A 99 21.32 -35.78 -10.68
C VAL A 99 21.13 -37.09 -11.43
N ALA A 100 20.19 -37.93 -10.99
CA ALA A 100 19.85 -39.17 -11.69
C ALA A 100 19.24 -38.92 -13.08
N ASN A 101 18.52 -37.80 -13.27
CA ASN A 101 17.83 -37.46 -14.52
C ASN A 101 18.58 -36.41 -15.37
N ALA A 102 19.87 -36.19 -15.12
CA ALA A 102 20.64 -35.09 -15.71
C ALA A 102 20.63 -35.06 -17.26
N GLU A 103 20.73 -36.22 -17.92
CA GLU A 103 20.72 -36.30 -19.39
C GLU A 103 19.39 -35.83 -19.99
N ILE A 104 18.26 -36.26 -19.41
CA ILE A 104 16.91 -35.91 -19.87
C ILE A 104 16.64 -34.42 -19.62
N LEU A 105 17.07 -33.92 -18.46
CA LEU A 105 16.91 -32.51 -18.08
C LEU A 105 17.84 -31.57 -18.86
N ALA A 106 18.94 -32.04 -19.47
CA ALA A 106 19.91 -31.19 -20.16
C ALA A 106 19.32 -30.37 -21.31
N SER A 107 18.35 -30.91 -22.05
CA SER A 107 17.65 -30.21 -23.15
C SER A 107 16.76 -29.05 -22.67
N HIS A 108 16.27 -29.17 -21.43
CA HIS A 108 15.40 -28.21 -20.76
C HIS A 108 16.17 -27.23 -19.86
N LYS A 109 17.34 -27.59 -19.33
CA LYS A 109 18.12 -26.74 -18.44
C LYS A 109 18.52 -25.44 -19.14
N VAL A 110 18.33 -24.32 -18.44
CA VAL A 110 18.71 -23.00 -18.94
C VAL A 110 20.14 -22.70 -18.53
N ASP A 111 21.00 -22.34 -19.48
CA ASP A 111 22.32 -21.80 -19.17
C ASP A 111 22.19 -20.34 -18.70
N THR A 112 22.66 -20.10 -17.48
CA THR A 112 22.67 -18.79 -16.84
C THR A 112 24.08 -18.23 -16.61
N ALA A 113 25.14 -18.94 -17.00
CA ALA A 113 26.52 -18.58 -16.70
C ALA A 113 26.90 -17.19 -17.25
N LYS A 114 26.39 -16.81 -18.43
CA LYS A 114 26.60 -15.49 -19.03
C LYS A 114 26.09 -14.33 -18.15
N TYR A 115 25.03 -14.53 -17.37
CA TYR A 115 24.47 -13.50 -16.48
C TYR A 115 25.22 -13.44 -15.15
N GLN A 116 25.65 -14.60 -14.64
CA GLN A 116 26.46 -14.69 -13.44
C GLN A 116 27.79 -13.93 -13.62
N GLN A 117 28.52 -14.20 -14.71
CA GLN A 117 29.78 -13.53 -15.01
C GLN A 117 29.61 -12.01 -15.23
N GLN A 118 28.46 -11.57 -15.75
CA GLN A 118 28.12 -10.14 -15.86
C GLN A 118 27.92 -9.51 -14.48
N ALA A 119 27.13 -10.14 -13.59
CA ALA A 119 26.93 -9.63 -12.24
C ALA A 119 28.23 -9.63 -11.41
N GLU A 120 29.06 -10.66 -11.53
CA GLU A 120 30.37 -10.73 -10.89
C GLU A 120 31.31 -9.61 -11.38
N THR A 121 31.37 -9.35 -12.69
CA THR A 121 32.20 -8.26 -13.25
C THR A 121 31.64 -6.85 -13.00
N GLU A 122 30.33 -6.67 -12.77
CA GLU A 122 29.75 -5.41 -12.32
C GLU A 122 30.09 -5.12 -10.84
N ASN A 123 30.02 -6.13 -9.96
CA ASN A 123 30.42 -5.98 -8.55
C ASN A 123 31.92 -5.71 -8.39
N VAL A 124 32.79 -6.46 -9.08
CA VAL A 124 34.25 -6.27 -9.03
C VAL A 124 34.70 -4.88 -9.55
N LYS A 125 33.90 -4.23 -10.41
CA LYS A 125 34.12 -2.83 -10.82
C LYS A 125 33.80 -1.80 -9.72
N GLN A 126 32.96 -2.15 -8.75
CA GLN A 126 32.68 -1.29 -7.59
C GLN A 126 33.73 -1.50 -6.48
N GLU A 127 34.17 -2.74 -6.26
CA GLU A 127 35.17 -3.08 -5.22
C GLU A 127 36.56 -2.51 -5.50
N LYS A 128 36.98 -2.42 -6.78
CA LYS A 128 38.32 -1.88 -7.16
C LYS A 128 38.60 -0.42 -6.78
N ASN A 129 37.65 0.29 -6.19
CA ASN A 129 37.86 1.62 -5.62
C ASN A 129 38.15 1.63 -4.10
N ASN A 130 38.11 0.49 -3.38
CA ASN A 130 38.31 0.46 -1.91
C ASN A 130 39.04 -0.80 -1.38
N ASN A 131 40.38 -0.77 -1.38
CA ASN A 131 41.20 -1.41 -0.32
C ASN A 131 41.67 -0.26 0.60
N GLU A 132 41.74 -0.29 1.93
CA GLU A 132 41.44 -1.22 3.04
C GLU A 132 41.56 -0.37 4.34
N PRO A 133 41.32 -0.87 5.57
CA PRO A 133 40.41 -1.93 6.03
C PRO A 133 39.44 -1.41 7.14
N ILE A 134 38.70 -2.32 7.77
CA ILE A 134 37.59 -2.03 8.70
C ILE A 134 38.04 -1.45 10.06
N LYS A 135 37.55 -0.25 10.41
CA LYS A 135 37.26 0.22 11.78
C LYS A 135 36.52 1.57 11.76
N LYS A 136 35.23 1.61 12.15
CA LYS A 136 34.48 2.75 12.74
C LYS A 136 32.96 2.51 12.71
N THR A 137 32.44 1.82 13.72
CA THR A 137 30.98 1.74 13.97
C THR A 137 30.49 2.92 14.83
N GLU A 138 31.41 3.68 15.46
CA GLU A 138 31.12 4.69 16.49
C GLU A 138 31.27 6.15 15.98
N GLU A 139 31.55 6.37 14.69
CA GLU A 139 31.80 7.72 14.14
C GLU A 139 30.70 8.23 13.19
N MET A 140 29.65 7.43 12.93
CA MET A 140 28.51 7.87 12.12
C MET A 140 27.53 8.74 12.92
N GLU A 141 27.23 8.39 14.19
CA GLU A 141 26.29 9.15 15.03
C GLU A 141 26.71 10.63 15.17
N LYS A 142 28.01 10.89 15.36
CA LYS A 142 28.58 12.25 15.47
C LYS A 142 28.69 13.05 14.17
N LYS A 143 28.22 12.52 13.03
CA LYS A 143 28.28 13.21 11.72
C LYS A 143 26.92 13.50 11.09
N GLU A 144 25.83 12.99 11.64
CA GLU A 144 24.47 13.40 11.25
C GLU A 144 23.97 14.62 12.06
N GLU A 145 24.32 14.74 13.35
CA GLU A 145 23.98 15.90 14.17
C GLU A 145 24.50 17.22 13.56
N LEU A 146 25.76 17.23 13.12
CA LEU A 146 26.45 18.40 12.54
C LEU A 146 26.00 18.78 11.10
N LYS A 147 24.91 18.20 10.58
CA LYS A 147 24.34 18.54 9.26
C LYS A 147 22.91 19.08 9.27
N GLN A 148 22.21 19.11 10.41
CA GLN A 148 20.83 19.63 10.47
C GLN A 148 20.70 21.03 11.07
N GLU A 149 21.79 21.63 11.58
CA GLU A 149 21.76 22.92 12.29
C GLU A 149 22.00 24.17 11.41
N LYS A 150 21.94 24.04 10.07
CA LYS A 150 22.03 25.17 9.13
C LYS A 150 20.96 25.15 8.05
N ASP A 151 19.70 25.33 8.44
CA ASP A 151 18.76 26.15 7.64
C ASP A 151 17.58 26.72 8.46
N VAL A 152 17.84 27.72 9.31
CA VAL A 152 16.80 28.59 9.90
C VAL A 152 17.30 30.04 9.93
N GLN A 153 17.37 30.68 8.77
CA GLN A 153 17.49 32.14 8.69
C GLN A 153 16.97 32.70 7.36
N GLN A 154 15.91 33.50 7.44
CA GLN A 154 15.47 34.40 6.36
C GLN A 154 15.97 35.83 6.65
N PRO A 155 16.05 36.72 5.65
CA PRO A 155 16.26 36.45 4.22
C PRO A 155 17.34 37.36 3.61
N GLN A 156 18.30 36.78 2.87
CA GLN A 156 19.15 37.55 1.94
C GLN A 156 19.25 36.85 0.59
N VAL A 157 19.46 37.64 -0.46
CA VAL A 157 19.38 37.21 -1.86
C VAL A 157 20.63 36.40 -2.22
N ALA A 158 20.49 35.08 -2.25
CA ALA A 158 21.44 34.16 -2.86
C ALA A 158 20.77 33.50 -4.07
N GLU A 159 21.46 33.44 -5.20
CA GLU A 159 20.88 32.92 -6.44
C GLU A 159 20.59 31.43 -6.33
N THR A 160 19.30 31.07 -6.37
CA THR A 160 18.87 29.67 -6.39
C THR A 160 19.32 29.05 -7.71
N GLN A 161 20.34 28.20 -7.68
CA GLN A 161 20.60 27.28 -8.78
C GLN A 161 19.44 26.28 -8.88
N GLU A 162 18.45 26.65 -9.68
CA GLU A 162 17.29 25.83 -10.01
C GLU A 162 17.76 24.45 -10.49
N LYS A 163 17.13 23.38 -9.97
CA LYS A 163 17.27 22.08 -10.62
C LYS A 163 16.68 22.19 -12.03
N PRO A 164 17.39 21.76 -13.09
CA PRO A 164 16.88 21.88 -14.45
C PRO A 164 15.58 21.08 -14.60
N ASN A 165 14.67 21.59 -15.43
CA ASN A 165 13.40 20.95 -15.71
C ASN A 165 13.60 19.56 -16.34
N LEU A 166 12.70 18.62 -16.03
CA LEU A 166 12.68 17.28 -16.62
C LEU A 166 12.25 17.25 -18.10
N ILE A 167 11.75 18.38 -18.60
CA ILE A 167 11.42 18.67 -20.00
C ILE A 167 12.23 19.90 -20.40
N ALA A 168 12.95 19.83 -21.52
CA ALA A 168 13.64 20.98 -22.10
C ALA A 168 12.67 21.81 -22.96
N ASP A 169 12.92 23.11 -23.08
CA ASP A 169 11.95 24.06 -23.67
C ASP A 169 11.74 23.87 -25.19
N ASP A 170 12.77 23.35 -25.87
CA ASP A 170 12.78 22.93 -27.27
C ASP A 170 12.00 21.64 -27.55
N GLN A 171 11.71 20.84 -26.51
CA GLN A 171 10.89 19.63 -26.63
C GLN A 171 9.39 19.93 -26.66
N VAL A 172 8.98 21.17 -26.40
CA VAL A 172 7.57 21.58 -26.33
C VAL A 172 7.17 22.35 -27.59
N ASN A 173 6.16 21.84 -28.30
CA ASN A 173 5.56 22.52 -29.45
C ASN A 173 4.66 23.68 -29.00
N TRP A 174 5.27 24.78 -28.56
CA TRP A 174 4.55 25.96 -28.08
C TRP A 174 3.60 26.58 -29.13
N GLU A 175 3.89 26.45 -30.42
CA GLU A 175 2.98 26.89 -31.50
C GLU A 175 1.68 26.09 -31.56
N GLU A 176 1.73 24.78 -31.29
CA GLU A 176 0.55 23.91 -31.23
C GLU A 176 -0.28 24.15 -29.97
N LEU A 177 0.38 24.35 -28.82
CA LEU A 177 -0.26 24.81 -27.59
C LEU A 177 -1.01 26.14 -27.82
N ARG A 178 -0.40 27.07 -28.54
CA ARG A 178 -0.98 28.38 -28.86
C ARG A 178 -2.24 28.28 -29.72
N LYS A 179 -2.32 27.33 -30.66
CA LYS A 179 -3.55 27.05 -31.44
C LYS A 179 -4.73 26.61 -30.55
N CYS A 180 -4.44 26.02 -29.39
CA CYS A 180 -5.42 25.67 -28.36
C CYS A 180 -5.60 26.76 -27.29
N GLY A 181 -5.15 27.99 -27.54
CA GLY A 181 -5.31 29.14 -26.64
C GLY A 181 -4.30 29.23 -25.49
N ILE A 182 -3.25 28.39 -25.48
CA ILE A 182 -2.25 28.32 -24.41
C ILE A 182 -1.01 29.11 -24.83
N ASP A 183 -0.95 30.39 -24.46
CA ASP A 183 0.29 31.19 -24.55
C ASP A 183 1.21 30.87 -23.36
N LYS A 184 2.49 30.59 -23.62
CA LYS A 184 3.50 30.28 -22.60
C LYS A 184 3.65 31.40 -21.57
N GLU A 185 3.60 32.64 -22.04
CA GLU A 185 3.79 33.88 -21.28
C GLU A 185 2.61 34.19 -20.33
N LYS A 186 1.49 33.46 -20.47
CA LYS A 186 0.30 33.57 -19.61
C LYS A 186 0.22 32.48 -18.54
N LEU A 187 1.08 31.45 -18.61
CA LEU A 187 1.21 30.48 -17.52
C LEU A 187 1.93 31.15 -16.34
N SER A 188 1.47 30.90 -15.10
CA SER A 188 2.25 31.33 -13.95
C SER A 188 3.58 30.56 -13.89
N GLU A 189 4.62 31.16 -13.28
CA GLU A 189 5.91 30.49 -13.08
C GLU A 189 5.74 29.09 -12.47
N LYS A 190 4.87 28.98 -11.46
CA LYS A 190 4.50 27.72 -10.81
C LYS A 190 3.86 26.71 -11.77
N ASP A 191 2.99 27.16 -12.66
CA ASP A 191 2.29 26.29 -13.61
C ASP A 191 3.21 25.82 -14.73
N LEU A 192 4.02 26.72 -15.29
CA LEU A 192 5.07 26.38 -16.24
C LEU A 192 6.04 25.36 -15.61
N LYS A 193 6.51 25.63 -14.39
CA LYS A 193 7.41 24.74 -13.64
C LYS A 193 6.77 23.39 -13.29
N ALA A 194 5.47 23.34 -13.00
CA ALA A 194 4.76 22.07 -12.83
C ALA A 194 4.68 21.29 -14.15
N LEU A 195 4.27 21.95 -15.23
CA LEU A 195 4.08 21.37 -16.56
C LEU A 195 5.40 20.80 -17.12
N MET A 196 6.49 21.58 -17.04
CA MET A 196 7.84 21.19 -17.48
C MET A 196 8.51 20.12 -16.59
N ASN A 197 7.84 19.66 -15.53
CA ASN A 197 8.30 18.58 -14.65
C ASN A 197 7.27 17.43 -14.53
N TYR A 198 6.46 17.21 -15.57
CA TYR A 198 5.42 16.17 -15.64
C TYR A 198 4.40 16.25 -14.48
N GLY A 199 4.15 17.43 -13.94
CA GLY A 199 3.06 17.74 -13.01
C GLY A 199 1.81 18.27 -13.74
N LYS A 200 0.72 18.48 -12.99
CA LYS A 200 -0.44 19.23 -13.46
C LYS A 200 -0.33 20.71 -13.08
N THR A 201 -0.61 21.62 -14.01
CA THR A 201 -0.83 23.06 -13.71
C THR A 201 -1.99 23.25 -12.72
N GLY A 202 -2.24 24.48 -12.25
CA GLY A 202 -3.55 24.93 -11.80
C GLY A 202 -4.58 24.95 -12.93
N LEU A 203 -5.75 25.52 -12.67
CA LEU A 203 -6.74 25.76 -13.72
C LEU A 203 -6.25 26.87 -14.65
N VAL A 204 -6.23 26.59 -15.95
CA VAL A 204 -5.91 27.52 -17.02
C VAL A 204 -7.01 27.49 -18.06
N THR A 205 -7.19 28.62 -18.75
CA THR A 205 -8.10 28.72 -19.89
C THR A 205 -7.50 28.02 -21.10
N VAL A 206 -8.29 27.17 -21.75
CA VAL A 206 -7.98 26.55 -23.04
C VAL A 206 -9.10 26.87 -24.04
N LYS A 207 -8.76 26.94 -25.32
CA LYS A 207 -9.69 27.21 -26.43
C LYS A 207 -9.61 26.14 -27.52
N PRO A 208 -9.96 24.87 -27.22
CA PRO A 208 -10.05 23.83 -28.24
C PRO A 208 -11.13 24.17 -29.28
N THR A 209 -10.86 23.79 -30.53
CA THR A 209 -11.80 23.88 -31.64
C THR A 209 -12.36 22.49 -31.93
N PHE A 210 -13.68 22.35 -31.94
CA PHE A 210 -14.37 21.11 -32.29
C PHE A 210 -15.28 21.36 -33.51
N GLY A 211 -14.95 20.74 -34.65
CA GLY A 211 -15.58 21.08 -35.92
C GLY A 211 -15.23 22.50 -36.34
N TYR A 212 -16.24 23.39 -36.35
CA TYR A 212 -16.10 24.80 -36.73
C TYR A 212 -16.21 25.77 -35.54
N GLU A 213 -16.53 25.28 -34.33
CA GLU A 213 -16.71 26.10 -33.14
C GLU A 213 -15.51 25.98 -32.18
N SER A 214 -15.14 27.08 -31.54
CA SER A 214 -14.11 27.12 -30.49
C SER A 214 -14.75 27.44 -29.14
N TYR A 215 -14.40 26.67 -28.12
CA TYR A 215 -15.02 26.74 -26.80
C TYR A 215 -14.01 27.16 -25.75
N GLU A 216 -14.33 28.18 -24.96
CA GLU A 216 -13.49 28.63 -23.86
C GLU A 216 -13.77 27.80 -22.60
N LEU A 217 -12.81 26.96 -22.22
CA LEU A 217 -12.95 25.97 -21.15
C LEU A 217 -11.85 26.13 -20.09
N GLN A 218 -12.14 25.70 -18.86
CA GLN A 218 -11.13 25.56 -17.80
C GLN A 218 -10.62 24.12 -17.73
N ALA A 219 -9.30 23.96 -17.69
CA ALA A 219 -8.63 22.68 -17.54
C ALA A 219 -7.33 22.81 -16.74
N ARG A 220 -6.85 21.70 -16.16
CA ARG A 220 -5.42 21.58 -15.81
C ARG A 220 -4.68 20.94 -16.99
N LEU A 221 -3.40 21.25 -17.17
CA LEU A 221 -2.55 20.68 -18.22
C LEU A 221 -1.45 19.82 -17.60
N SER A 222 -1.10 18.71 -18.25
CA SER A 222 0.14 17.98 -17.99
C SER A 222 0.73 17.42 -19.29
N PHE A 223 2.04 17.24 -19.35
CA PHE A 223 2.68 16.42 -20.39
C PHE A 223 2.76 14.95 -19.99
N GLN A 224 2.60 14.08 -20.99
CA GLN A 224 2.89 12.64 -20.91
C GLN A 224 3.91 12.29 -22.00
N LYS A 225 4.97 11.54 -21.66
CA LYS A 225 5.94 11.07 -22.64
C LYS A 225 5.44 9.79 -23.32
N MET A 226 5.34 9.84 -24.65
CA MET A 226 4.89 8.75 -25.51
C MET A 226 6.05 7.79 -25.84
N GLU A 227 5.74 6.65 -26.49
CA GLU A 227 6.71 5.57 -26.77
C GLU A 227 7.74 5.95 -27.85
N ASP A 228 7.29 6.72 -28.84
CA ASP A 228 8.07 7.42 -29.86
C ASP A 228 8.95 8.56 -29.29
N GLY A 229 8.81 8.87 -28.00
CA GLY A 229 9.54 9.91 -27.30
C GLY A 229 8.87 11.29 -27.30
N TYR A 230 7.78 11.49 -28.06
CA TYR A 230 7.07 12.77 -28.16
C TYR A 230 6.35 13.13 -26.85
N LEU A 231 6.13 14.43 -26.62
CA LEU A 231 5.40 14.95 -25.47
C LEU A 231 3.94 15.23 -25.83
N LYS A 232 3.04 14.35 -25.37
CA LYS A 232 1.60 14.53 -25.49
C LYS A 232 1.08 15.47 -24.41
N LEU A 233 0.54 16.61 -24.81
CA LEU A 233 -0.26 17.46 -23.92
C LEU A 233 -1.57 16.72 -23.56
N THR A 234 -1.92 16.69 -22.28
CA THR A 234 -3.16 16.10 -21.77
C THR A 234 -3.96 17.17 -21.01
N PRO A 235 -5.13 17.60 -21.53
CA PRO A 235 -6.03 18.50 -20.83
C PRO A 235 -6.96 17.73 -19.89
N HIS A 236 -7.00 18.17 -18.63
CA HIS A 236 -7.83 17.63 -17.56
C HIS A 236 -8.96 18.62 -17.27
N PHE A 237 -10.08 18.47 -17.97
CA PHE A 237 -11.24 19.37 -17.85
C PHE A 237 -11.99 19.19 -16.53
N ILE A 238 -12.65 20.26 -16.06
CA ILE A 238 -13.51 20.21 -14.87
C ILE A 238 -14.74 19.32 -15.11
N ARG A 239 -15.04 18.43 -14.17
CA ARG A 239 -16.25 17.61 -14.14
C ARG A 239 -17.11 17.99 -12.93
N ASN A 240 -18.44 17.94 -13.08
CA ASN A 240 -19.37 18.28 -11.99
C ASN A 240 -19.20 17.37 -10.76
N GLU A 241 -18.93 16.10 -10.97
CA GLU A 241 -18.64 15.12 -9.92
C GLU A 241 -17.59 14.09 -10.40
N PRO A 242 -16.90 13.39 -9.47
CA PRO A 242 -15.97 12.32 -9.81
C PRO A 242 -16.71 11.06 -10.27
N ARG A 243 -16.32 10.53 -11.43
CA ARG A 243 -16.82 9.25 -11.96
C ARG A 243 -16.28 8.08 -11.12
N LEU A 244 -17.11 7.62 -10.18
CA LEU A 244 -16.85 6.51 -9.26
C LEU A 244 -17.69 5.26 -9.59
N ASP A 245 -18.53 5.38 -10.61
CA ASP A 245 -19.42 4.39 -11.21
C ASP A 245 -18.69 3.47 -12.20
N ILE A 246 -17.64 3.98 -12.86
CA ILE A 246 -16.82 3.28 -13.85
C ILE A 246 -15.54 2.73 -13.17
N PRO A 247 -15.07 1.51 -13.50
CA PRO A 247 -13.83 0.97 -12.95
C PRO A 247 -12.58 1.78 -13.36
N HIS A 248 -11.75 2.17 -12.39
CA HIS A 248 -10.50 2.89 -12.65
C HIS A 248 -9.36 1.90 -12.90
N ARG A 249 -8.83 1.86 -14.13
CA ARG A 249 -7.80 0.88 -14.56
C ARG A 249 -8.16 -0.59 -14.18
N GLY A 250 -9.45 -0.92 -14.31
CA GLY A 250 -10.00 -2.24 -13.96
C GLY A 250 -10.41 -2.42 -12.48
N TYR A 251 -10.06 -1.47 -11.59
CA TYR A 251 -10.51 -1.50 -10.19
C TYR A 251 -11.90 -0.88 -10.03
N THR A 252 -12.88 -1.69 -9.67
CA THR A 252 -14.23 -1.23 -9.32
C THR A 252 -14.28 -0.75 -7.87
N PHE A 253 -14.63 0.51 -7.65
CA PHE A 253 -14.78 1.08 -6.30
C PHE A 253 -15.95 0.44 -5.52
N THR A 254 -15.71 0.02 -4.28
CA THR A 254 -16.79 -0.40 -3.37
C THR A 254 -17.56 0.82 -2.84
N GLU A 255 -18.69 0.61 -2.15
CA GLU A 255 -19.41 1.73 -1.54
C GLU A 255 -18.60 2.44 -0.43
N GLU A 256 -17.68 1.73 0.22
CA GLU A 256 -16.77 2.24 1.25
C GLU A 256 -15.68 3.09 0.61
N ASP A 257 -15.19 2.68 -0.57
CA ASP A 257 -14.28 3.46 -1.40
C ASP A 257 -14.95 4.76 -1.86
N LYS A 258 -16.20 4.66 -2.36
CA LYS A 258 -17.01 5.81 -2.79
C LYS A 258 -17.27 6.78 -1.66
N LYS A 259 -17.69 6.29 -0.48
CA LYS A 259 -17.87 7.10 0.74
C LYS A 259 -16.55 7.75 1.17
N THR A 260 -15.44 7.02 1.13
CA THR A 260 -14.13 7.54 1.55
C THR A 260 -13.61 8.59 0.58
N LEU A 261 -13.65 8.34 -0.73
CA LEU A 261 -13.30 9.32 -1.75
C LEU A 261 -14.20 10.56 -1.70
N LYS A 262 -15.52 10.43 -1.53
CA LYS A 262 -16.43 11.58 -1.35
C LYS A 262 -16.16 12.37 -0.05
N ARG A 263 -15.73 11.71 1.03
CA ARG A 263 -15.45 12.34 2.35
C ARG A 263 -14.06 12.99 2.45
N THR A 264 -13.01 12.30 2.02
CA THR A 264 -11.61 12.73 2.20
C THR A 264 -10.87 13.00 0.90
N GLY A 265 -11.42 12.64 -0.27
CA GLY A 265 -10.78 12.79 -1.58
C GLY A 265 -9.58 11.87 -1.84
N ASN A 266 -9.26 10.95 -0.93
CA ASN A 266 -8.15 10.01 -1.05
C ASN A 266 -8.63 8.62 -0.59
N LEU A 267 -8.31 7.56 -1.33
CA LEU A 267 -8.96 6.25 -1.19
C LEU A 267 -8.79 5.57 0.18
N GLY A 268 -7.79 5.96 0.99
CA GLY A 268 -7.55 5.36 2.31
C GLY A 268 -6.69 4.10 2.30
N LYS A 269 -6.29 3.61 1.12
CA LYS A 269 -5.49 2.40 0.89
C LYS A 269 -4.76 2.50 -0.45
N PRO A 270 -3.61 1.82 -0.64
CA PRO A 270 -3.09 1.54 -1.97
C PRO A 270 -3.97 0.51 -2.69
N VAL A 271 -3.98 0.58 -4.02
CA VAL A 271 -4.54 -0.43 -4.94
C VAL A 271 -3.42 -0.94 -5.82
N ASN A 272 -3.34 -2.26 -5.98
CA ASN A 272 -2.32 -2.88 -6.82
C ASN A 272 -2.76 -2.88 -8.29
N PHE A 273 -1.97 -2.23 -9.15
CA PHE A 273 -2.14 -2.26 -10.60
C PHE A 273 -0.97 -2.94 -11.28
N ALA A 274 -1.24 -3.73 -12.32
CA ALA A 274 -0.21 -4.19 -13.23
C ALA A 274 0.28 -3.02 -14.10
N ASN A 275 1.59 -3.00 -14.36
CA ASN A 275 2.18 -2.24 -15.44
C ASN A 275 1.91 -2.95 -16.77
N GLU A 276 1.11 -2.32 -17.63
CA GLU A 276 0.64 -2.87 -18.92
C GLU A 276 1.79 -3.27 -19.87
N LYS A 277 3.03 -2.81 -19.64
CA LYS A 277 4.21 -3.13 -20.46
C LYS A 277 5.14 -4.19 -19.88
N THR A 278 5.17 -4.35 -18.55
CA THR A 278 6.13 -5.23 -17.87
C THR A 278 5.47 -6.33 -17.04
N GLY A 279 4.15 -6.31 -16.86
CA GLY A 279 3.42 -7.18 -15.93
C GLY A 279 3.67 -6.88 -14.45
N GLU A 280 4.61 -5.97 -14.12
CA GLU A 280 5.00 -5.63 -12.76
C GLU A 280 3.80 -5.05 -11.98
N ILE A 281 3.38 -5.73 -10.92
CA ILE A 281 2.29 -5.27 -10.05
C ILE A 281 2.86 -4.29 -9.03
N LYS A 282 2.45 -3.02 -9.10
CA LYS A 282 2.83 -1.98 -8.12
C LYS A 282 1.62 -1.50 -7.31
N PRO A 283 1.81 -1.18 -6.01
CA PRO A 283 0.84 -0.42 -5.24
C PRO A 283 0.79 1.03 -5.75
N HIS A 284 -0.42 1.52 -6.03
CA HIS A 284 -0.69 2.91 -6.39
C HIS A 284 -1.64 3.52 -5.37
N TYR A 285 -1.47 4.80 -5.03
CA TYR A 285 -2.49 5.56 -4.32
C TYR A 285 -3.50 6.13 -5.32
N ILE A 286 -4.78 6.25 -4.91
CA ILE A 286 -5.85 6.83 -5.72
C ILE A 286 -6.47 8.02 -4.97
N SER A 287 -6.65 9.13 -5.68
CA SER A 287 -7.26 10.37 -5.16
C SER A 287 -8.20 11.02 -6.17
N ILE A 288 -9.00 11.97 -5.69
CA ILE A 288 -9.69 12.95 -6.53
C ILE A 288 -8.84 14.21 -6.65
N ASP A 289 -8.55 14.62 -7.88
CA ASP A 289 -8.06 15.94 -8.24
C ASP A 289 -9.13 16.99 -7.86
N ARG A 290 -8.81 17.83 -6.87
CA ARG A 290 -9.75 18.77 -6.24
C ARG A 290 -10.26 19.88 -7.17
N LEU A 291 -9.59 20.12 -8.29
CA LEU A 291 -9.93 21.20 -9.23
C LEU A 291 -10.70 20.68 -10.44
N THR A 292 -10.60 19.39 -10.75
CA THR A 292 -11.20 18.79 -11.96
C THR A 292 -12.21 17.68 -11.66
N ASN A 293 -12.31 17.23 -10.40
CA ASN A 293 -13.02 16.01 -10.00
C ASN A 293 -12.54 14.76 -10.75
N GLU A 294 -11.27 14.71 -11.13
CA GLU A 294 -10.68 13.53 -11.78
C GLU A 294 -10.20 12.48 -10.79
N ILE A 295 -10.47 11.21 -11.08
CA ILE A 295 -9.79 10.08 -10.43
C ILE A 295 -8.37 9.99 -10.98
N VAL A 296 -7.38 10.17 -10.11
CA VAL A 296 -5.96 10.06 -10.44
C VAL A 296 -5.31 8.96 -9.61
N ASP A 297 -4.46 8.14 -10.24
CA ASP A 297 -3.59 7.17 -9.56
C ASP A 297 -2.11 7.50 -9.76
N ILE A 298 -1.28 7.12 -8.79
CA ILE A 298 0.18 7.22 -8.90
C ILE A 298 0.86 6.06 -8.15
N PRO A 299 1.93 5.45 -8.72
CA PRO A 299 2.78 4.50 -8.00
C PRO A 299 3.22 5.02 -6.63
N ALA A 300 3.16 4.18 -5.61
CA ALA A 300 3.48 4.57 -4.23
C ALA A 300 4.95 4.93 -4.04
N ASP A 301 5.85 4.38 -4.87
CA ASP A 301 7.28 4.72 -4.93
C ASP A 301 7.56 6.12 -5.53
N LYS A 302 6.54 6.79 -6.10
CA LYS A 302 6.60 8.16 -6.61
C LYS A 302 5.91 9.19 -5.73
N VAL A 303 5.48 8.82 -4.52
CA VAL A 303 4.90 9.73 -3.53
C VAL A 303 5.90 10.02 -2.43
N ARG A 304 6.05 11.31 -2.11
CA ARG A 304 6.81 11.78 -0.96
C ARG A 304 5.99 11.60 0.32
N ILE A 305 6.60 10.98 1.32
CA ILE A 305 6.11 10.99 2.70
C ILE A 305 7.26 11.56 3.55
N PRO A 306 7.18 12.83 3.97
CA PRO A 306 8.28 13.48 4.69
C PRO A 306 8.32 13.01 6.15
N ASN A 307 9.49 13.17 6.78
CA ASN A 307 9.68 12.97 8.22
C ASN A 307 9.11 14.13 9.08
N LYS A 308 8.63 15.21 8.46
CA LYS A 308 8.22 16.44 9.12
C LYS A 308 7.20 17.21 8.28
N ILE A 309 6.15 17.75 8.91
CA ILE A 309 5.14 18.62 8.29
C ILE A 309 5.17 19.97 9.01
N GLY A 310 5.57 21.03 8.31
CA GLY A 310 5.81 22.33 8.92
C GLY A 310 6.95 22.23 9.95
N GLN A 311 6.61 22.44 11.23
CA GLN A 311 7.50 22.24 12.36
C GLN A 311 7.20 20.98 13.19
N THR A 312 6.15 20.21 12.87
CA THR A 312 5.82 18.94 13.54
C THR A 312 6.55 17.76 12.89
N ASN A 313 7.37 17.04 13.66
CA ASN A 313 7.96 15.77 13.22
C ASN A 313 6.91 14.65 13.16
N LEU A 314 7.09 13.71 12.22
CA LEU A 314 6.31 12.48 12.09
C LEU A 314 7.16 11.26 12.49
N SER A 315 6.64 10.43 13.39
CA SER A 315 7.32 9.19 13.80
C SER A 315 7.39 8.16 12.66
N ARG A 316 8.10 7.04 12.85
CA ARG A 316 8.17 5.98 11.82
C ARG A 316 6.79 5.37 11.60
N GLU A 317 6.08 5.11 12.69
CA GLU A 317 4.73 4.56 12.74
C GLU A 317 3.71 5.51 12.09
N GLU A 318 3.83 6.82 12.30
CA GLU A 318 3.00 7.84 11.66
C GLU A 318 3.27 7.94 10.14
N GLN A 319 4.51 7.78 9.72
CA GLN A 319 4.85 7.66 8.31
C GLN A 319 4.33 6.33 7.72
N ASP A 320 4.30 5.23 8.49
CA ASP A 320 3.79 3.93 8.05
C ASP A 320 2.26 3.94 7.90
N ILE A 321 1.52 4.66 8.75
CA ILE A 321 0.09 4.96 8.55
C ILE A 321 -0.10 5.66 7.20
N LEU A 322 0.73 6.65 6.88
CA LEU A 322 0.68 7.36 5.60
C LEU A 322 1.11 6.48 4.41
N ARG A 323 2.08 5.56 4.58
CA ARG A 323 2.47 4.55 3.57
C ARG A 323 1.37 3.52 3.30
N ALA A 324 0.53 3.24 4.30
CA ALA A 324 -0.70 2.46 4.12
C ALA A 324 -1.83 3.26 3.43
N GLY A 325 -1.62 4.54 3.08
CA GLY A 325 -2.63 5.43 2.49
C GLY A 325 -3.69 5.91 3.48
N LEU A 326 -3.56 5.54 4.76
CA LEU A 326 -4.55 5.81 5.81
C LEU A 326 -4.49 7.29 6.24
N PRO A 327 -5.61 7.85 6.73
CA PRO A 327 -5.63 9.20 7.27
C PRO A 327 -5.04 9.23 8.70
N LEU A 328 -4.16 10.19 8.97
CA LEU A 328 -3.45 10.42 10.22
C LEU A 328 -3.95 11.71 10.90
N PRO A 329 -4.72 11.64 12.00
CA PRO A 329 -5.00 12.80 12.84
C PRO A 329 -3.74 13.26 13.60
N LYS A 330 -3.35 14.52 13.48
CA LYS A 330 -2.12 15.08 14.09
C LYS A 330 -2.28 16.57 14.42
N GLU A 331 -1.73 17.02 15.56
CA GLU A 331 -1.48 18.45 15.76
C GLU A 331 -0.28 18.90 14.92
N VAL A 332 -0.53 19.80 13.97
CA VAL A 332 0.52 20.36 13.12
C VAL A 332 0.81 21.80 13.52
N MET A 333 2.09 22.08 13.80
CA MET A 333 2.64 23.43 13.92
C MET A 333 3.22 23.86 12.58
N LEU A 334 2.81 25.02 12.08
CA LEU A 334 3.39 25.62 10.86
C LEU A 334 4.67 26.42 11.19
N SER A 335 5.42 26.79 10.15
CA SER A 335 6.64 27.61 10.27
C SER A 335 6.41 28.99 10.89
N ASN A 336 5.17 29.49 10.90
CA ASN A 336 4.77 30.72 11.60
C ASN A 336 4.25 30.48 13.03
N GLY A 337 4.57 29.32 13.64
CA GLY A 337 4.16 28.95 15.00
C GLY A 337 2.70 28.54 15.17
N ARG A 338 1.83 28.76 14.17
CA ARG A 338 0.40 28.43 14.30
C ARG A 338 0.19 26.91 14.36
N LYS A 339 -0.35 26.45 15.48
CA LYS A 339 -0.80 25.07 15.72
C LYS A 339 -2.27 24.88 15.35
N PHE A 340 -2.63 23.69 14.87
CA PHE A 340 -4.01 23.22 14.74
C PHE A 340 -4.07 21.70 14.61
N GLN A 341 -5.21 21.10 14.99
CA GLN A 341 -5.52 19.71 14.69
C GLN A 341 -5.82 19.56 13.19
N ALA A 342 -5.15 18.61 12.53
CA ALA A 342 -5.29 18.32 11.12
C ALA A 342 -5.51 16.83 10.89
N LEU A 343 -6.18 16.49 9.77
CA LEU A 343 -6.15 15.16 9.20
C LEU A 343 -5.15 15.18 8.04
N LEU A 344 -4.04 14.46 8.18
CA LEU A 344 -3.02 14.30 7.15
C LEU A 344 -3.31 13.03 6.35
N GLN A 345 -3.14 13.05 5.02
CA GLN A 345 -3.28 11.85 4.19
C GLN A 345 -2.46 11.99 2.91
N VAL A 346 -1.96 10.88 2.36
CA VAL A 346 -1.35 10.87 1.02
C VAL A 346 -2.38 11.29 -0.04
N ASN A 347 -1.97 12.15 -0.97
CA ASN A 347 -2.77 12.55 -2.13
C ASN A 347 -2.00 12.32 -3.44
N ALA A 348 -2.61 11.57 -4.37
CA ALA A 348 -1.98 11.15 -5.62
C ALA A 348 -1.72 12.30 -6.62
N ASP A 349 -2.58 13.33 -6.65
CA ASP A 349 -2.38 14.51 -7.51
C ASP A 349 -1.15 15.34 -7.06
N LYS A 350 -1.05 15.58 -5.74
CA LYS A 350 0.04 16.35 -5.12
C LYS A 350 1.35 15.59 -5.03
N ARG A 351 1.33 14.26 -5.09
CA ARG A 351 2.48 13.36 -4.90
C ARG A 351 3.18 13.53 -3.54
N ASP A 352 2.46 14.05 -2.55
CA ASP A 352 2.93 14.33 -1.19
C ASP A 352 1.77 14.14 -0.20
N VAL A 353 2.04 14.29 1.10
CA VAL A 353 1.04 14.27 2.17
C VAL A 353 0.29 15.60 2.19
N GLU A 354 -1.04 15.56 2.07
CA GLU A 354 -1.90 16.74 2.17
C GLU A 354 -2.57 16.87 3.54
N PHE A 355 -2.86 18.12 3.92
CA PHE A 355 -3.93 18.44 4.85
C PHE A 355 -5.27 18.17 4.14
N VAL A 356 -6.03 17.18 4.61
CA VAL A 356 -7.33 16.82 4.04
C VAL A 356 -8.32 17.98 4.22
N PRO A 357 -8.87 18.57 3.14
CA PRO A 357 -9.85 19.65 3.25
C PRO A 357 -11.16 19.22 3.92
N GLY A 358 -11.98 20.18 4.33
CA GLY A 358 -13.34 19.93 4.82
C GLY A 358 -13.44 19.31 6.22
N GLN A 359 -12.33 19.06 6.91
CA GLN A 359 -12.37 18.73 8.34
C GLN A 359 -13.05 19.87 9.12
N PRO A 360 -13.95 19.57 10.08
CA PRO A 360 -14.56 20.60 10.90
C PRO A 360 -13.46 21.31 11.70
N ARG A 361 -13.21 22.58 11.40
CA ARG A 361 -12.38 23.44 12.25
C ARG A 361 -13.02 23.44 13.64
N GLN A 362 -12.35 22.84 14.61
CA GLN A 362 -12.51 23.26 16.00
C GLN A 362 -12.09 24.72 16.06
N GLN A 363 -13.07 25.62 15.99
CA GLN A 363 -12.86 27.03 16.27
C GLN A 363 -12.50 27.13 17.75
N GLN A 364 -11.20 27.22 18.03
CA GLN A 364 -10.72 27.47 19.38
C GLN A 364 -11.23 28.86 19.78
N SER A 365 -12.28 28.88 20.59
CA SER A 365 -13.10 30.06 20.82
C SER A 365 -12.38 31.07 21.73
N GLN A 366 -11.50 31.88 21.13
CA GLN A 366 -11.02 33.12 21.72
C GLN A 366 -12.20 34.08 21.90
N ARG A 367 -12.91 33.93 23.03
CA ARG A 367 -13.88 34.91 23.51
C ARG A 367 -13.15 36.22 23.82
N GLN A 368 -13.35 37.24 22.99
CA GLN A 368 -12.96 38.60 23.34
C GLN A 368 -13.93 39.61 22.71
N GLY A 369 -14.63 40.38 23.56
CA GLY A 369 -15.33 41.62 23.19
C GLY A 369 -16.69 41.51 22.46
N ASN A 370 -17.74 41.90 23.17
CA ASN A 370 -19.00 42.50 22.69
C ASN A 370 -19.73 41.93 21.45
N GLY A 371 -20.93 41.40 21.70
CA GLY A 371 -22.00 41.24 20.70
C GLY A 371 -23.29 40.78 21.37
N GLN A 372 -24.30 41.65 21.47
CA GLN A 372 -25.61 41.28 22.01
C GLN A 372 -26.44 40.56 20.92
N GLY A 373 -27.01 39.40 21.26
CA GLY A 373 -27.93 38.65 20.40
C GLY A 373 -28.87 37.81 21.25
N LYS A 374 -30.17 37.84 20.97
CA LYS A 374 -31.21 37.19 21.80
C LYS A 374 -31.30 35.68 21.56
N ALA A 375 -31.79 34.96 22.57
CA ALA A 375 -32.19 33.56 22.46
C ALA A 375 -33.70 33.44 22.19
N GLN A 376 -34.08 32.38 21.47
CA GLN A 376 -35.35 31.64 21.49
C GLN A 376 -34.97 30.19 21.11
N ASP A 377 -35.29 29.13 21.86
CA ASP A 377 -36.62 28.59 22.21
C ASP A 377 -37.24 27.87 20.98
N ASN A 378 -37.75 26.62 21.02
CA ASN A 378 -38.37 25.85 22.12
C ASN A 378 -38.08 24.31 22.00
N SER A 379 -38.76 23.46 22.78
CA SER A 379 -38.47 22.02 22.97
C SER A 379 -39.64 21.05 22.64
N ASN A 380 -39.32 19.77 22.41
CA ASN A 380 -40.08 18.50 22.63
C ASN A 380 -39.33 17.33 21.93
N SER A 381 -39.43 16.04 22.26
CA SER A 381 -40.52 15.20 22.78
C SER A 381 -40.00 14.01 23.67
N PRO A 382 -40.84 13.09 24.23
CA PRO A 382 -40.61 12.53 25.58
C PRO A 382 -40.24 11.02 25.73
N GLN A 383 -40.22 10.58 27.00
CA GLN A 383 -40.20 9.20 27.56
C GLN A 383 -41.33 8.29 27.00
N GLN A 384 -41.44 6.98 27.24
CA GLN A 384 -40.85 6.02 28.23
C GLN A 384 -40.65 4.63 27.52
N SER A 385 -40.39 3.42 28.05
CA SER A 385 -40.47 2.83 29.41
C SER A 385 -39.54 1.60 29.61
N GLN A 386 -39.95 0.58 30.36
CA GLN A 386 -39.19 -0.63 30.74
C GLN A 386 -40.06 -1.90 30.61
N GLY A 387 -39.41 -3.07 30.60
CA GLY A 387 -39.99 -4.35 31.00
C GLY A 387 -38.90 -5.24 31.58
N GLU A 388 -39.16 -5.90 32.72
CA GLU A 388 -38.23 -6.77 33.44
C GLU A 388 -38.88 -8.14 33.72
N GLU A 389 -38.10 -9.21 33.70
CA GLU A 389 -38.27 -10.34 34.64
C GLU A 389 -36.96 -11.13 34.80
N ASP A 390 -36.87 -11.96 35.84
CA ASP A 390 -35.61 -12.28 36.55
C ASP A 390 -35.10 -13.73 36.37
N GLY A 391 -33.82 -13.98 36.71
CA GLY A 391 -33.13 -15.27 36.57
C GLY A 391 -31.78 -15.43 37.32
N ASN A 392 -31.44 -14.51 38.22
CA ASN A 392 -30.49 -14.63 39.34
C ASN A 392 -29.31 -15.65 39.29
N ASN A 393 -28.06 -15.15 39.20
CA ASN A 393 -26.92 -15.75 39.92
C ASN A 393 -25.89 -14.66 40.32
N GLN A 394 -25.13 -14.92 41.37
CA GLN A 394 -24.74 -13.89 42.34
C GLN A 394 -23.36 -13.20 42.12
N GLN A 395 -23.17 -12.10 42.86
CA GLN A 395 -21.89 -11.41 43.10
C GLN A 395 -21.17 -10.79 41.89
N ARG A 396 -21.89 -9.99 41.10
CA ARG A 396 -21.27 -8.82 40.44
C ARG A 396 -21.65 -7.55 41.20
N ARG A 397 -20.68 -6.90 41.85
CA ARG A 397 -20.85 -5.52 42.33
C ARG A 397 -21.11 -4.65 41.09
N ASN A 398 -22.26 -3.99 41.03
CA ASN A 398 -22.64 -3.11 39.93
C ASN A 398 -21.77 -1.84 39.88
N ARG A 399 -20.54 -2.00 39.40
CA ARG A 399 -19.74 -0.90 38.89
C ARG A 399 -20.40 -0.46 37.58
N SER A 400 -21.22 0.58 37.64
CA SER A 400 -21.64 1.26 36.42
C SER A 400 -20.39 1.68 35.64
N TRP A 401 -20.40 1.47 34.32
CA TRP A 401 -19.35 1.94 33.44
C TRP A 401 -19.54 3.41 33.04
N THR A 402 -20.62 4.05 33.52
CA THR A 402 -20.91 5.48 33.38
C THR A 402 -21.10 6.15 34.73
N ASN A 403 -20.77 7.44 34.79
CA ASN A 403 -21.11 8.35 35.88
C ASN A 403 -22.62 8.69 35.85
N GLU A 404 -23.08 9.40 36.87
CA GLU A 404 -24.49 9.83 36.99
C GLU A 404 -24.90 10.85 35.91
N ASP A 405 -23.95 11.56 35.32
CA ASP A 405 -24.12 12.43 34.14
C ASP A 405 -24.09 11.68 32.79
N GLY A 406 -23.97 10.34 32.82
CA GLY A 406 -23.85 9.49 31.63
C GLY A 406 -22.44 9.43 31.01
N SER A 407 -21.47 10.20 31.50
CA SER A 407 -20.08 10.15 31.00
C SER A 407 -19.40 8.80 31.30
N ILE A 408 -18.51 8.34 30.42
CA ILE A 408 -17.83 7.05 30.58
C ILE A 408 -16.85 7.12 31.77
N ARG A 409 -16.94 6.19 32.73
CA ARG A 409 -16.00 6.11 33.86
C ARG A 409 -14.63 5.62 33.40
N PRO A 410 -13.52 6.27 33.80
CA PRO A 410 -12.17 5.80 33.48
C PRO A 410 -11.89 4.42 34.06
N ILE A 411 -11.25 3.56 33.26
CA ILE A 411 -10.80 2.22 33.67
C ILE A 411 -9.27 2.15 33.59
N LYS A 412 -8.59 1.80 34.69
CA LYS A 412 -7.12 1.73 34.73
C LYS A 412 -6.54 0.44 34.13
N LYS A 413 -7.37 -0.58 33.91
CA LYS A 413 -7.01 -1.83 33.23
C LYS A 413 -8.23 -2.59 32.72
N TRP A 414 -8.03 -3.47 31.76
CA TRP A 414 -9.03 -4.43 31.27
C TRP A 414 -8.48 -5.86 31.37
N LYS A 415 -9.09 -6.71 32.22
CA LYS A 415 -8.53 -8.01 32.63
C LYS A 415 -7.08 -7.87 33.16
N ASP A 416 -6.11 -8.28 32.35
CA ASP A 416 -4.68 -8.26 32.63
C ASP A 416 -3.99 -7.02 32.00
N ASP A 417 -4.55 -6.49 30.92
CA ASP A 417 -4.02 -5.33 30.18
C ASP A 417 -4.16 -4.03 30.98
N VAL A 418 -3.06 -3.51 31.53
CA VAL A 418 -3.01 -2.21 32.22
C VAL A 418 -2.98 -1.08 31.19
N PHE A 419 -3.76 -0.02 31.43
CA PHE A 419 -3.91 1.09 30.48
C PHE A 419 -2.93 2.23 30.80
N THR A 420 -2.33 2.81 29.76
CA THR A 420 -1.65 4.11 29.86
C THR A 420 -2.67 5.25 30.01
N ASP A 421 -2.25 6.40 30.55
CA ASP A 421 -3.17 7.54 30.75
C ASP A 421 -3.82 8.01 29.43
N GLN A 422 -3.12 7.87 28.30
CA GLN A 422 -3.67 8.11 26.97
C GLN A 422 -4.79 7.10 26.61
N GLN A 423 -4.60 5.81 26.88
CA GLN A 423 -5.65 4.81 26.68
C GLN A 423 -6.85 5.02 27.62
N ILE A 424 -6.62 5.49 28.85
CA ILE A 424 -7.68 5.88 29.78
C ILE A 424 -8.47 7.06 29.20
N ALA A 425 -7.79 8.10 28.71
CA ALA A 425 -8.41 9.28 28.12
C ALA A 425 -9.19 8.95 26.82
N ASP A 426 -8.62 8.15 25.93
CA ASP A 426 -9.27 7.73 24.69
C ASP A 426 -10.51 6.85 24.96
N TYR A 427 -10.44 5.97 25.94
CA TYR A 427 -11.59 5.18 26.38
C TYR A 427 -12.72 6.04 26.97
N VAL A 428 -12.39 7.02 27.82
CA VAL A 428 -13.38 7.98 28.38
C VAL A 428 -13.98 8.86 27.28
N ALA A 429 -13.19 9.20 26.25
CA ALA A 429 -13.67 9.87 25.05
C ALA A 429 -14.47 8.95 24.10
N GLY A 430 -14.78 7.71 24.50
CA GLY A 430 -15.60 6.75 23.75
C GLY A 430 -14.90 6.14 22.53
N LYS A 431 -13.59 6.31 22.37
CA LYS A 431 -12.79 5.75 21.27
C LYS A 431 -12.39 4.29 21.54
N THR A 432 -11.84 3.64 20.53
CA THR A 432 -11.21 2.33 20.66
C THR A 432 -9.81 2.41 21.29
N VAL A 433 -9.60 1.62 22.34
CA VAL A 433 -8.28 1.28 22.88
C VAL A 433 -7.79 -0.02 22.25
N VAL A 434 -6.53 -0.06 21.82
CA VAL A 434 -5.87 -1.29 21.35
C VAL A 434 -5.30 -2.06 22.55
N LEU A 435 -5.64 -3.35 22.65
CA LEU A 435 -5.11 -4.30 23.62
C LEU A 435 -4.14 -5.24 22.87
N ALA A 436 -2.86 -4.89 22.86
CA ALA A 436 -1.85 -5.58 22.04
C ALA A 436 -1.49 -6.99 22.54
N ASN A 437 -1.66 -7.28 23.84
CA ASN A 437 -1.24 -8.53 24.49
C ASN A 437 -2.43 -9.28 25.11
N ALA A 438 -3.66 -8.96 24.72
CA ALA A 438 -4.86 -9.55 25.27
C ALA A 438 -4.89 -11.06 25.01
N LYS A 439 -5.43 -11.84 25.95
CA LYS A 439 -5.52 -13.29 25.78
C LYS A 439 -6.72 -13.68 24.91
N ASP A 440 -6.52 -14.66 24.02
CA ASP A 440 -7.58 -15.41 23.36
C ASP A 440 -8.21 -16.45 24.31
N ASP A 441 -9.15 -17.25 23.81
CA ASP A 441 -9.91 -18.16 24.68
C ASP A 441 -9.12 -19.48 24.95
N GLN A 442 -7.98 -19.65 24.27
CA GLN A 442 -6.96 -20.69 24.51
C GLN A 442 -5.77 -20.15 25.34
N GLY A 443 -5.84 -18.89 25.80
CA GLY A 443 -4.82 -18.23 26.62
C GLY A 443 -3.61 -17.67 25.85
N GLN A 444 -3.58 -17.72 24.52
CA GLN A 444 -2.49 -17.15 23.71
C GLN A 444 -2.62 -15.61 23.63
N PRO A 445 -1.51 -14.85 23.55
CA PRO A 445 -1.57 -13.41 23.29
C PRO A 445 -2.08 -13.15 21.86
N CYS A 446 -2.89 -12.10 21.72
CA CYS A 446 -3.49 -11.66 20.46
C CYS A 446 -3.84 -10.16 20.54
N THR A 447 -4.02 -9.52 19.38
CA THR A 447 -4.47 -8.12 19.35
C THR A 447 -6.00 -8.08 19.43
N LYS A 448 -6.54 -7.42 20.45
CA LYS A 448 -7.98 -7.13 20.58
C LYS A 448 -8.22 -5.63 20.70
N TYR A 449 -9.45 -5.20 20.48
CA TYR A 449 -9.84 -3.79 20.49
C TYR A 449 -10.97 -3.57 21.50
N LEU A 450 -10.82 -2.64 22.43
CA LEU A 450 -11.85 -2.30 23.43
C LEU A 450 -12.50 -0.97 23.10
N LYS A 451 -13.83 -0.92 22.97
CA LYS A 451 -14.58 0.33 22.85
C LYS A 451 -15.82 0.30 23.74
N PHE A 452 -16.19 1.44 24.30
CA PHE A 452 -17.46 1.60 24.99
C PHE A 452 -18.64 1.49 24.01
N ASN A 453 -19.61 0.61 24.29
CA ASN A 453 -20.86 0.52 23.54
C ASN A 453 -21.97 1.17 24.36
N PHE A 454 -22.53 2.26 23.82
CA PHE A 454 -23.56 3.08 24.50
C PHE A 454 -24.89 2.34 24.65
N GLU A 455 -25.32 1.57 23.64
CA GLU A 455 -26.56 0.78 23.67
C GLU A 455 -26.62 -0.23 24.83
N LYS A 456 -25.46 -0.81 25.17
CA LYS A 456 -25.30 -1.84 26.21
C LYS A 456 -24.63 -1.29 27.48
N GLY A 457 -24.47 0.05 27.56
CA GLY A 457 -23.92 0.78 28.70
C GLY A 457 -22.56 0.30 29.19
N ARG A 458 -21.73 -0.31 28.33
CA ARG A 458 -20.51 -1.02 28.79
C ARG A 458 -19.39 -1.15 27.74
N PRO A 459 -18.13 -1.28 28.17
CA PRO A 459 -17.01 -1.71 27.32
C PRO A 459 -17.26 -3.10 26.72
N LEU A 460 -16.95 -3.25 25.43
CA LEU A 460 -16.93 -4.51 24.69
C LEU A 460 -15.60 -4.68 23.95
N THR A 461 -15.14 -5.93 23.84
CA THR A 461 -13.96 -6.31 23.05
C THR A 461 -14.36 -6.80 21.66
N TYR A 462 -13.62 -6.36 20.64
CA TYR A 462 -13.81 -6.68 19.23
C TYR A 462 -12.51 -7.27 18.64
N SER A 463 -12.62 -8.15 17.64
CA SER A 463 -11.48 -8.72 16.90
C SER A 463 -10.94 -7.80 15.80
N GLN A 464 -11.61 -6.68 15.55
CA GLN A 464 -11.26 -5.63 14.60
C GLN A 464 -11.55 -4.28 15.29
N ASN A 465 -10.82 -3.22 14.96
CA ASN A 465 -11.05 -1.90 15.56
C ASN A 465 -12.44 -1.38 15.13
N PRO A 466 -13.43 -1.21 16.03
CA PRO A 466 -14.78 -0.79 15.65
C PRO A 466 -14.87 0.66 15.14
N ASP A 467 -13.85 1.50 15.34
CA ASP A 467 -13.74 2.81 14.66
C ASP A 467 -13.24 2.71 13.21
N LEU A 468 -12.69 1.55 12.82
CA LEU A 468 -12.16 1.26 11.47
C LEU A 468 -12.92 0.13 10.75
N ALA A 469 -13.77 -0.62 11.46
CA ALA A 469 -14.51 -1.77 10.91
C ALA A 469 -15.64 -1.39 9.93
N GLN A 470 -15.92 -0.09 9.76
CA GLN A 470 -16.77 0.45 8.69
C GLN A 470 -15.96 1.03 7.51
N THR A 471 -14.63 0.95 7.52
CA THR A 471 -13.77 1.66 6.55
C THR A 471 -12.57 0.86 6.01
N VAL A 472 -12.13 -0.25 6.62
CA VAL A 472 -10.99 -1.05 6.11
C VAL A 472 -11.21 -2.55 6.31
N ALA A 473 -10.87 -3.35 5.28
CA ALA A 473 -10.71 -4.79 5.45
C ALA A 473 -9.42 -5.07 6.27
N PRO A 474 -9.43 -5.93 7.32
CA PRO A 474 -8.39 -5.89 8.35
C PRO A 474 -7.01 -6.39 7.90
N SER A 475 -5.98 -5.98 8.64
CA SER A 475 -4.70 -6.68 8.67
C SER A 475 -4.93 -8.16 9.05
N ASN A 476 -4.41 -9.06 8.23
CA ASN A 476 -5.00 -10.41 8.09
C ASN A 476 -4.63 -11.38 9.23
N GLU A 477 -3.61 -11.04 10.03
CA GLU A 477 -2.82 -12.04 10.74
C GLU A 477 -3.43 -12.43 12.09
N SER A 478 -3.65 -11.47 13.00
CA SER A 478 -4.35 -11.74 14.28
C SER A 478 -5.84 -12.06 14.06
N ARG A 479 -6.42 -11.66 12.91
CA ARG A 479 -7.75 -12.12 12.48
C ARG A 479 -7.79 -13.63 12.24
N THR A 480 -6.80 -14.17 11.51
CA THR A 480 -6.68 -15.62 11.25
C THR A 480 -6.48 -16.39 12.55
N GLN A 481 -5.62 -15.88 13.45
CA GLN A 481 -5.42 -16.45 14.79
C GLN A 481 -6.75 -16.57 15.57
N LEU A 482 -7.49 -15.47 15.72
CA LEU A 482 -8.75 -15.45 16.48
C LEU A 482 -9.84 -16.34 15.84
N ALA A 483 -9.95 -16.34 14.52
CA ALA A 483 -10.92 -17.17 13.79
C ALA A 483 -10.66 -18.67 14.00
N VAL A 484 -9.40 -19.10 14.07
CA VAL A 484 -9.03 -20.49 14.32
C VAL A 484 -9.17 -20.86 15.80
N ASN A 485 -8.62 -20.06 16.71
CA ASN A 485 -8.51 -20.40 18.13
C ASN A 485 -9.82 -20.26 18.92
N ASN A 486 -10.66 -19.27 18.56
CA ASN A 486 -11.92 -18.98 19.26
C ASN A 486 -13.16 -19.39 18.45
N GLU A 487 -13.18 -19.12 17.14
CA GLU A 487 -14.38 -19.32 16.31
C GLU A 487 -14.44 -20.70 15.62
N GLY A 488 -13.43 -21.56 15.83
CA GLY A 488 -13.36 -22.92 15.28
C GLY A 488 -13.23 -22.99 13.76
N LYS A 489 -12.90 -21.88 13.09
CA LYS A 489 -12.81 -21.79 11.62
C LYS A 489 -11.48 -22.35 11.13
N THR A 490 -11.45 -22.83 9.89
CA THR A 490 -10.24 -23.42 9.30
C THR A 490 -9.49 -22.45 8.39
N ASN A 491 -8.21 -22.25 8.66
CA ASN A 491 -7.23 -21.67 7.75
C ASN A 491 -6.50 -22.81 7.03
N GLU A 492 -6.53 -22.90 5.69
CA GLU A 492 -5.96 -24.03 4.94
C GLU A 492 -4.48 -24.28 5.24
N ALA A 493 -3.68 -23.24 5.51
CA ALA A 493 -2.27 -23.37 5.85
C ALA A 493 -2.02 -24.05 7.21
N THR A 494 -2.99 -24.02 8.14
CA THR A 494 -2.85 -24.56 9.51
C THR A 494 -3.98 -25.53 9.91
N LYS A 495 -4.82 -25.95 8.96
CA LYS A 495 -6.08 -26.72 9.13
C LYS A 495 -5.99 -28.06 9.89
N HIS A 496 -4.79 -28.62 10.06
CA HIS A 496 -4.57 -29.88 10.77
C HIS A 496 -3.55 -29.75 11.92
N VAL A 497 -3.14 -28.51 12.24
CA VAL A 497 -2.40 -28.19 13.45
C VAL A 497 -3.33 -28.36 14.64
N LYS A 498 -2.90 -29.12 15.65
CA LYS A 498 -3.69 -29.35 16.89
C LYS A 498 -3.48 -28.31 17.99
N GLU A 499 -2.46 -27.47 17.84
CA GLU A 499 -2.09 -26.42 18.80
C GLU A 499 -2.77 -25.09 18.41
N PRO A 500 -3.17 -24.25 19.38
CA PRO A 500 -3.57 -22.88 19.12
C PRO A 500 -2.50 -22.09 18.37
N LEU A 501 -2.94 -21.20 17.46
CA LEU A 501 -2.09 -20.29 16.72
C LEU A 501 -1.54 -19.18 17.60
N GLN A 502 -0.29 -18.81 17.39
CA GLN A 502 0.38 -17.71 18.08
C GLN A 502 0.06 -16.35 17.43
N GLN A 503 0.43 -15.25 18.09
CA GLN A 503 0.18 -13.90 17.60
C GLN A 503 0.86 -13.68 16.24
N GLY A 504 0.07 -13.23 15.25
CA GLY A 504 0.53 -13.07 13.86
C GLY A 504 0.64 -14.37 13.04
N GLN A 505 0.42 -15.55 13.65
CA GLN A 505 0.62 -16.82 12.97
C GLN A 505 -0.47 -17.11 11.93
N THR A 506 -0.08 -17.12 10.65
CA THR A 506 -0.94 -17.50 9.50
C THR A 506 -0.53 -18.80 8.82
N THR A 507 0.65 -19.34 9.15
CA THR A 507 1.26 -20.56 8.58
C THR A 507 1.82 -21.46 9.70
N PRO A 508 2.25 -22.71 9.44
CA PRO A 508 2.84 -23.57 10.47
C PRO A 508 4.12 -22.96 11.07
N LYS A 509 4.19 -22.82 12.40
CA LYS A 509 5.32 -22.12 13.07
C LYS A 509 6.64 -22.90 13.10
N ASN A 510 6.60 -24.20 12.80
CA ASN A 510 7.77 -25.09 12.81
C ASN A 510 7.49 -26.40 12.04
N ASP A 511 8.57 -27.15 11.79
CA ASP A 511 8.57 -28.52 11.27
C ASP A 511 7.53 -29.45 11.89
N ALA A 512 7.29 -29.37 13.20
CA ALA A 512 6.37 -30.26 13.90
C ALA A 512 4.92 -29.99 13.47
N GLN A 513 4.52 -28.72 13.40
CA GLN A 513 3.21 -28.32 12.86
C GLN A 513 3.11 -28.61 11.36
N GLN A 514 4.17 -28.38 10.58
CA GLN A 514 4.16 -28.68 9.14
C GLN A 514 4.07 -30.20 8.86
N LYS A 515 4.71 -31.04 9.69
CA LYS A 515 4.56 -32.51 9.67
C LYS A 515 3.20 -32.98 10.20
N GLN A 516 2.50 -32.23 11.04
CA GLN A 516 1.08 -32.48 11.35
C GLN A 516 0.20 -32.18 10.11
N GLN A 517 0.42 -31.04 9.45
CA GLN A 517 -0.30 -30.64 8.24
C GLN A 517 -0.16 -31.68 7.11
N ALA A 518 1.05 -32.19 6.87
CA ALA A 518 1.34 -33.17 5.82
C ALA A 518 0.90 -34.61 6.13
N LYS A 519 0.51 -34.95 7.37
CA LYS A 519 0.23 -36.34 7.77
C LYS A 519 -1.18 -36.85 7.42
N LYS A 520 -2.17 -35.96 7.22
CA LYS A 520 -3.55 -36.38 6.85
C LYS A 520 -3.87 -36.29 5.35
N SER A 521 -3.11 -35.53 4.56
CA SER A 521 -3.33 -35.43 3.10
C SER A 521 -3.00 -36.73 2.32
N LYS A 522 -2.34 -37.70 2.95
CA LYS A 522 -2.10 -39.05 2.38
C LYS A 522 -3.27 -40.04 2.59
N GLY A 523 -4.43 -39.56 3.05
CA GLY A 523 -5.60 -40.37 3.44
C GLY A 523 -6.56 -40.76 2.32
N MET A 524 -6.08 -41.09 1.11
CA MET A 524 -6.93 -41.53 -0.01
C MET A 524 -6.38 -42.82 -0.63
N LYS A 525 -6.71 -43.97 -0.01
CA LYS A 525 -6.58 -45.27 -0.68
C LYS A 525 -7.85 -45.52 -1.49
N VAL A 526 -7.75 -45.49 -2.81
CA VAL A 526 -8.73 -46.15 -3.67
C VAL A 526 -8.37 -47.64 -3.70
N SER A 527 -9.32 -48.51 -3.39
CA SER A 527 -9.16 -49.96 -3.47
C SER A 527 -9.05 -50.42 -4.93
N SER A 528 -8.40 -51.57 -5.13
CA SER A 528 -8.38 -52.30 -6.41
C SER A 528 -9.76 -52.79 -6.83
#